data_AF-A0A6L7WGP5-F1
#
_entry.id   AF-A0A6L7WGP5-F1
#
_cell.length_a   1.000
_cell.length_b   1.000
_cell.length_c   1.000
_cell.angle_alpha   90.00
_cell.angle_beta   90.00
_cell.angle_gamma   90.00
#
_symmetry.space_group_name_H-M   'P 1'
#
loop_
_entity.id
_entity.type
_entity.pdbx_description
1 polymer ?
#
loop_
_entity_poly.entity_id
_entity_poly.type
_entity_poly.pdbx_seq_one_letter_code
_entity_poly.pdbx_strand_id
1 'polypeptide(L)'
;MVELGYDSFVAADMPGLIEGASQGVGLGHEFLRHVERTRVLVHVLDMTRDDPLADRALINEELATFGHGLADKPQVLALNKIDDPDAAAHVELLEEQVEALGVPWLAISAAAAEGTMPLARRAFQVLQEQLEREAEEPSPPPLLQPEPRVRERVRAERGADGTAVVHGPTAEWLAMTLDTEDVEAREELLDRLKRLGVQRALTRLGVRMGERIRIGEVELTWE
;
A
#
# COMPACT_ATOMS: atom_id res chain seq x y z
N MET A 1 -17.81 -11.60 -11.26
CA MET A 1 -18.26 -11.54 -9.85
C MET A 1 -19.06 -12.80 -9.58
N VAL A 2 -18.76 -13.50 -8.50
CA VAL A 2 -19.46 -14.73 -8.09
C VAL A 2 -20.37 -14.36 -6.92
N GLU A 3 -21.66 -14.69 -7.02
CA GLU A 3 -22.68 -14.39 -6.01
C GLU A 3 -23.04 -15.65 -5.22
N LEU A 4 -23.03 -15.53 -3.89
CA LEU A 4 -23.34 -16.59 -2.94
C LEU A 4 -24.47 -16.13 -2.00
N GLY A 5 -25.63 -15.81 -2.58
CA GLY A 5 -26.77 -15.27 -1.83
C GLY A 5 -26.53 -13.81 -1.43
N TYR A 6 -26.21 -13.55 -0.16
CA TYR A 6 -25.90 -12.20 0.33
C TYR A 6 -24.42 -11.83 0.23
N ASP A 7 -23.56 -12.82 -0.01
CA ASP A 7 -22.12 -12.63 -0.14
C ASP A 7 -21.68 -12.63 -1.61
N SER A 8 -20.54 -12.02 -1.89
CA SER A 8 -19.94 -12.05 -3.22
C SER A 8 -18.42 -11.94 -3.18
N PHE A 9 -17.77 -12.44 -4.22
CA PHE A 9 -16.32 -12.26 -4.41
C PHE A 9 -15.98 -12.15 -5.90
N VAL A 10 -14.76 -11.67 -6.17
CA VAL A 10 -14.21 -11.59 -7.53
C VAL A 10 -13.34 -12.81 -7.76
N ALA A 11 -13.72 -13.62 -8.75
CA ALA A 11 -12.85 -14.62 -9.35
C ALA A 11 -12.26 -14.06 -10.64
N ALA A 12 -10.99 -14.31 -10.86
CA ALA A 12 -10.31 -14.06 -12.12
C ALA A 12 -9.81 -15.40 -12.65
N ASP A 13 -10.01 -15.63 -13.94
CA ASP A 13 -9.45 -16.80 -14.60
C ASP A 13 -7.98 -16.55 -14.90
N MET A 14 -7.17 -17.56 -14.63
CA MET A 14 -5.74 -17.54 -14.85
C MET A 14 -5.42 -18.62 -15.87
N PRO A 15 -4.73 -18.29 -16.98
CA PRO A 15 -4.30 -19.34 -17.88
C PRO A 15 -3.47 -20.34 -17.08
N GLY A 16 -3.78 -21.62 -17.25
CA GLY A 16 -2.99 -22.69 -16.65
C GLY A 16 -1.59 -22.75 -17.27
N LEU A 17 -0.89 -23.86 -17.03
CA LEU A 17 0.30 -24.20 -17.83
C LEU A 17 -0.06 -24.01 -19.30
N ILE A 18 0.55 -23.03 -19.95
CA ILE A 18 0.33 -22.78 -21.37
C ILE A 18 0.67 -24.05 -22.15
N GLU A 19 -0.03 -24.30 -23.26
CA GLU A 19 0.29 -25.41 -24.16
C GLU A 19 1.78 -25.33 -24.54
N GLY A 20 2.60 -26.21 -23.98
CA GLY A 20 4.07 -26.15 -24.12
C GLY A 20 4.86 -25.79 -22.86
N ALA A 21 4.27 -25.80 -21.66
CA ALA A 21 5.04 -25.69 -20.41
C ALA A 21 6.13 -26.78 -20.27
N SER A 22 5.94 -27.94 -20.90
CA SER A 22 6.98 -28.98 -21.06
C SER A 22 8.18 -28.54 -21.90
N GLN A 23 8.08 -27.43 -22.65
CA GLN A 23 9.18 -26.80 -23.39
C GLN A 23 9.81 -25.61 -22.64
N GLY A 24 9.46 -25.40 -21.36
CA GLY A 24 10.08 -24.38 -20.50
C GLY A 24 9.49 -22.98 -20.63
N VAL A 25 8.31 -22.83 -21.24
CA VAL A 25 7.56 -21.57 -21.27
C VAL A 25 6.49 -21.67 -20.19
N GLY A 26 6.80 -21.23 -18.98
CA GLY A 26 5.86 -21.26 -17.85
C GLY A 26 4.70 -20.27 -17.98
N LEU A 27 3.99 -20.01 -16.88
CA LEU A 27 2.86 -19.07 -16.79
C LEU A 27 3.19 -17.65 -17.25
N GLY A 28 4.46 -17.25 -17.17
CA GLY A 28 4.93 -15.95 -17.60
C GLY A 28 4.80 -14.87 -16.53
N HIS A 29 5.75 -13.94 -16.52
CA HIS A 29 5.91 -12.94 -15.46
C HIS A 29 4.71 -11.97 -15.35
N GLU A 30 4.06 -11.62 -16.47
CA GLU A 30 2.90 -10.74 -16.45
C GLU A 30 1.70 -11.40 -15.76
N PHE A 31 1.47 -12.68 -15.98
CA PHE A 31 0.39 -13.43 -15.33
C PHE A 31 0.65 -13.62 -13.84
N LEU A 32 1.89 -13.93 -13.45
CA LEU A 32 2.26 -14.08 -12.03
C LEU A 32 2.02 -12.79 -11.22
N ARG A 33 2.22 -11.60 -11.83
CA ARG A 33 1.83 -10.30 -11.23
C ARG A 33 0.32 -10.12 -11.05
N HIS A 34 -0.51 -10.84 -11.79
CA HIS A 34 -1.96 -10.87 -11.55
C HIS A 34 -2.29 -11.79 -10.37
N VAL A 35 -1.60 -12.93 -10.22
CA VAL A 35 -1.72 -13.82 -9.05
C VAL A 35 -1.41 -13.06 -7.76
N GLU A 36 -0.43 -12.15 -7.76
CA GLU A 36 -0.09 -11.35 -6.57
C GLU A 36 -1.31 -10.66 -5.94
N ARG A 37 -2.29 -10.25 -6.75
CA ARG A 37 -3.49 -9.52 -6.30
C ARG A 37 -4.62 -10.42 -5.80
N THR A 38 -4.50 -11.73 -5.93
CA THR A 38 -5.48 -12.67 -5.39
C THR A 38 -5.11 -13.06 -3.95
N ARG A 39 -6.06 -13.60 -3.18
CA ARG A 39 -5.77 -14.09 -1.80
C ARG A 39 -5.82 -15.61 -1.70
N VAL A 40 -6.59 -16.25 -2.57
CA VAL A 40 -6.81 -17.69 -2.60
C VAL A 40 -6.64 -18.17 -4.03
N LEU A 41 -6.05 -19.36 -4.19
CA LEU A 41 -5.87 -20.02 -5.48
C LEU A 41 -6.77 -21.24 -5.57
N VAL A 42 -7.44 -21.40 -6.71
CA VAL A 42 -8.20 -22.62 -7.01
C VAL A 42 -7.49 -23.32 -8.16
N HIS A 43 -6.93 -24.50 -7.89
CA HIS A 43 -6.31 -25.34 -8.90
C HIS A 43 -7.38 -26.23 -9.52
N VAL A 44 -7.65 -26.02 -10.81
CA VAL A 44 -8.57 -26.87 -11.56
C VAL A 44 -7.76 -27.96 -12.25
N LEU A 45 -7.88 -29.20 -11.76
CA LEU A 45 -7.11 -30.33 -12.21
C LEU A 45 -7.94 -31.21 -13.14
N ASP A 46 -7.43 -31.52 -14.31
CA ASP A 46 -8.10 -32.37 -15.29
C ASP A 46 -7.85 -33.85 -14.99
N MET A 47 -8.87 -34.53 -14.45
CA MET A 47 -8.74 -35.94 -14.01
C MET A 47 -8.70 -36.94 -15.17
N THR A 48 -8.91 -36.50 -16.42
CA THR A 48 -8.72 -37.35 -17.61
C THR A 48 -7.25 -37.50 -18.01
N ARG A 49 -6.34 -36.72 -17.41
CA ARG A 49 -4.90 -36.80 -17.67
C ARG A 49 -4.27 -37.90 -16.82
N ASP A 50 -3.13 -38.41 -17.27
CA ASP A 50 -2.40 -39.51 -16.60
C ASP A 50 -1.88 -39.12 -15.21
N ASP A 51 -1.38 -37.88 -15.03
CA ASP A 51 -0.84 -37.39 -13.76
C ASP A 51 -1.25 -35.93 -13.49
N PRO A 52 -2.48 -35.69 -13.02
CA PRO A 52 -2.95 -34.34 -12.71
C PRO A 52 -2.21 -33.69 -11.51
N LEU A 53 -1.57 -34.49 -10.65
CA LEU A 53 -0.84 -33.99 -9.49
C LEU A 53 0.54 -33.45 -9.90
N ALA A 54 1.17 -34.01 -10.92
CA ALA A 54 2.39 -33.45 -11.51
C ALA A 54 2.13 -32.06 -12.12
N ASP A 55 1.00 -31.86 -12.81
CA ASP A 55 0.63 -30.55 -13.36
C ASP A 55 0.51 -29.49 -12.24
N ARG A 56 -0.12 -29.85 -11.11
CA ARG A 56 -0.15 -28.99 -9.91
C ARG A 56 1.25 -28.70 -9.35
N ALA A 57 2.10 -29.72 -9.26
CA ALA A 57 3.45 -29.58 -8.72
C ALA A 57 4.27 -28.59 -9.55
N LEU A 58 4.17 -28.66 -10.88
CA LEU A 58 4.84 -27.74 -11.79
C LEU A 58 4.37 -26.29 -11.60
N ILE A 59 3.06 -26.07 -11.49
CA ILE A 59 2.51 -24.73 -11.21
C ILE A 59 3.05 -24.21 -9.86
N ASN A 60 3.03 -25.03 -8.82
CA ASN A 60 3.53 -24.62 -7.50
C ASN A 60 5.03 -24.32 -7.49
N GLU A 61 5.83 -25.04 -8.29
CA GLU A 61 7.25 -24.72 -8.48
C GLU A 61 7.44 -23.35 -9.14
N GLU A 62 6.63 -23.01 -10.14
CA GLU A 62 6.67 -21.68 -10.76
C GLU A 62 6.25 -20.57 -9.78
N LEU A 63 5.19 -20.78 -9.01
CA LEU A 63 4.75 -19.84 -7.97
C LEU A 63 5.86 -19.62 -6.92
N ALA A 64 6.52 -20.69 -6.50
CA ALA A 64 7.63 -20.63 -5.54
C ALA A 64 8.86 -19.92 -6.13
N THR A 65 9.19 -20.20 -7.39
CA THR A 65 10.33 -19.60 -8.11
C THR A 65 10.15 -18.09 -8.30
N PHE A 66 8.92 -17.66 -8.58
CA PHE A 66 8.60 -16.24 -8.69
C PHE A 66 8.68 -15.51 -7.35
N GLY A 67 8.33 -16.19 -6.25
CA GLY A 67 8.40 -15.64 -4.90
C GLY A 67 7.17 -14.80 -4.54
N HIS A 68 7.38 -13.72 -3.78
CA HIS A 68 6.31 -12.82 -3.31
C HIS A 68 5.20 -13.49 -2.48
N GLY A 69 5.51 -14.62 -1.84
CA GLY A 69 4.56 -15.37 -1.02
C GLY A 69 3.44 -16.04 -1.83
N LEU A 70 3.59 -16.19 -3.15
CA LEU A 70 2.56 -16.82 -4.00
C LEU A 70 2.33 -18.29 -3.66
N ALA A 71 3.41 -19.01 -3.33
CA ALA A 71 3.34 -20.41 -2.92
C ALA A 71 2.66 -20.61 -1.56
N ASP A 72 2.65 -19.59 -0.71
CA ASP A 72 2.06 -19.63 0.64
C ASP A 72 0.56 -19.32 0.64
N LYS A 73 0.01 -18.89 -0.51
CA LYS A 73 -1.41 -18.55 -0.63
C LYS A 73 -2.27 -19.79 -0.38
N PRO A 74 -3.35 -19.68 0.42
CA PRO A 74 -4.30 -20.77 0.60
C PRO A 74 -4.81 -21.30 -0.75
N GLN A 75 -4.85 -22.62 -0.88
CA GLN A 75 -5.24 -23.31 -2.09
C GLN A 75 -6.51 -24.14 -1.88
N VAL A 76 -7.29 -24.32 -2.94
CA VAL A 76 -8.38 -25.30 -3.04
C VAL A 76 -8.21 -26.08 -4.33
N LEU A 77 -8.37 -27.40 -4.28
CA LEU A 77 -8.28 -28.27 -5.46
C LEU A 77 -9.69 -28.56 -5.99
N ALA A 78 -9.87 -28.38 -7.29
CA ALA A 78 -11.06 -28.77 -8.01
C ALA A 78 -10.69 -29.93 -8.95
N LEU A 79 -11.00 -31.15 -8.55
CA LEU A 79 -10.76 -32.35 -9.36
C LEU A 79 -11.87 -32.43 -10.41
N ASN A 80 -11.57 -31.97 -11.62
CA ASN A 80 -12.56 -31.67 -12.64
C ASN A 80 -12.76 -32.82 -13.63
N LYS A 81 -13.91 -32.78 -14.32
CA LYS A 81 -14.38 -33.73 -15.35
C LYS A 81 -14.91 -35.06 -14.83
N ILE A 82 -15.50 -35.10 -13.62
CA ILE A 82 -16.12 -36.34 -13.10
C ILE A 82 -17.35 -36.83 -13.90
N ASP A 83 -17.80 -36.06 -14.89
CA ASP A 83 -18.77 -36.53 -15.87
C ASP A 83 -18.22 -37.65 -16.77
N ASP A 84 -16.89 -37.77 -16.87
CA ASP A 84 -16.21 -38.92 -17.46
C ASP A 84 -16.03 -40.02 -16.40
N PRO A 85 -16.53 -41.25 -16.62
CA PRO A 85 -16.38 -42.37 -15.68
C PRO A 85 -14.93 -42.73 -15.35
N ASP A 86 -14.01 -42.60 -16.32
CA ASP A 86 -12.61 -42.90 -16.10
C ASP A 86 -11.97 -41.83 -15.20
N ALA A 87 -12.36 -40.57 -15.39
CA ALA A 87 -11.94 -39.47 -14.51
C ALA A 87 -12.50 -39.63 -13.08
N ALA A 88 -13.76 -40.05 -12.95
CA ALA A 88 -14.36 -40.31 -11.64
C ALA A 88 -13.64 -41.44 -10.90
N ALA A 89 -13.32 -42.55 -11.58
CA ALA A 89 -12.50 -43.62 -11.01
C ALA A 89 -11.08 -43.16 -10.67
N HIS A 90 -10.51 -42.26 -11.48
CA HIS A 90 -9.19 -41.70 -11.21
C HIS A 90 -9.16 -40.87 -9.92
N VAL A 91 -10.22 -40.11 -9.62
CA VAL A 91 -10.36 -39.41 -8.33
C VAL A 91 -10.31 -40.37 -7.16
N GLU A 92 -11.05 -41.49 -7.23
CA GLU A 92 -11.05 -42.52 -6.17
C GLU A 92 -9.64 -43.12 -5.97
N LEU A 93 -8.90 -43.36 -7.06
CA LEU A 93 -7.53 -43.89 -7.00
C LEU A 93 -6.53 -42.92 -6.35
N LEU A 94 -6.73 -41.61 -6.53
CA LEU A 94 -5.83 -40.58 -6.03
C LEU A 94 -6.27 -40.01 -4.67
N GLU A 95 -7.40 -40.45 -4.11
CA GLU A 95 -8.01 -39.87 -2.90
C GLU A 95 -7.00 -39.78 -1.74
N GLU A 96 -6.32 -40.88 -1.40
CA GLU A 96 -5.32 -40.90 -0.32
C GLU A 96 -4.16 -39.92 -0.59
N GLN A 97 -3.73 -39.80 -1.85
CA GLN A 97 -2.65 -38.90 -2.24
C GLN A 97 -3.07 -37.44 -2.15
N VAL A 98 -4.30 -37.13 -2.55
CA VAL A 98 -4.88 -35.78 -2.47
C VAL A 98 -5.12 -35.38 -1.02
N GLU A 99 -5.64 -36.29 -0.19
CA GLU A 99 -5.82 -36.06 1.24
C GLU A 99 -4.48 -35.79 1.95
N ALA A 100 -3.43 -36.54 1.59
CA ALA A 100 -2.09 -36.34 2.14
C ALA A 100 -1.49 -34.96 1.86
N LEU A 101 -2.00 -34.22 0.86
CA LEU A 101 -1.58 -32.84 0.61
C LEU A 101 -2.06 -31.85 1.68
N GLY A 102 -3.10 -32.21 2.46
CA GLY A 102 -3.69 -31.33 3.47
C GLY A 102 -4.38 -30.08 2.88
N VAL A 103 -4.68 -30.10 1.58
CA VAL A 103 -5.35 -29.00 0.87
C VAL A 103 -6.83 -29.36 0.69
N PRO A 104 -7.78 -28.44 0.96
CA PRO A 104 -9.20 -28.70 0.70
C PRO A 104 -9.43 -29.02 -0.77
N TRP A 105 -10.19 -30.07 -1.06
CA TRP A 105 -10.47 -30.50 -2.42
C TRP A 105 -11.94 -30.86 -2.62
N LEU A 106 -12.42 -30.72 -3.86
CA LEU A 106 -13.74 -31.16 -4.28
C LEU A 106 -13.66 -31.77 -5.66
N ALA A 107 -14.39 -32.86 -5.88
CA ALA A 107 -14.64 -33.40 -7.21
C ALA A 107 -15.79 -32.61 -7.87
N ILE A 108 -15.60 -32.19 -9.12
CA ILE A 108 -16.56 -31.36 -9.86
C ILE A 108 -16.67 -31.78 -11.33
N SER A 109 -17.78 -31.42 -11.96
CA SER A 109 -17.86 -31.33 -13.43
C SER A 109 -18.23 -29.90 -13.80
N ALA A 110 -17.25 -29.16 -14.34
CA ALA A 110 -17.51 -27.83 -14.88
C ALA A 110 -18.49 -27.88 -16.06
N ALA A 111 -18.44 -28.93 -16.89
CA ALA A 111 -19.33 -29.10 -18.05
C ALA A 111 -20.78 -29.34 -17.64
N ALA A 112 -21.02 -30.15 -16.60
CA ALA A 112 -22.34 -30.42 -16.05
C ALA A 112 -22.78 -29.39 -14.98
N ALA A 113 -21.92 -28.42 -14.64
CA ALA A 113 -22.05 -27.52 -13.49
C ALA A 113 -22.16 -28.24 -12.12
N GLU A 114 -21.84 -29.53 -12.06
CA GLU A 114 -21.87 -30.33 -10.85
C GLU A 114 -20.71 -29.95 -9.92
N GLY A 115 -20.99 -29.78 -8.63
CA GLY A 115 -19.98 -29.44 -7.62
C GLY A 115 -19.42 -28.01 -7.70
N THR A 116 -19.74 -27.24 -8.74
CA THR A 116 -19.25 -25.87 -8.93
C THR A 116 -19.69 -24.88 -7.84
N MET A 117 -20.96 -24.98 -7.40
CA MET A 117 -21.48 -24.15 -6.30
C MET A 117 -20.87 -24.52 -4.94
N PRO A 118 -20.78 -25.81 -4.55
CA PRO A 118 -19.98 -26.24 -3.40
C PRO A 118 -18.52 -25.73 -3.45
N LEU A 119 -17.86 -25.81 -4.61
CA LEU A 119 -16.50 -25.30 -4.79
C LEU A 119 -16.41 -23.79 -4.53
N ALA A 120 -17.33 -23.01 -5.11
CA ALA A 120 -17.38 -21.56 -4.90
C ALA A 120 -17.58 -21.21 -3.42
N ARG A 121 -18.45 -21.94 -2.71
CA ARG A 121 -18.63 -21.78 -1.26
C ARG A 121 -17.38 -22.13 -0.48
N ARG A 122 -16.68 -23.21 -0.83
CA ARG A 122 -15.45 -23.60 -0.14
C ARG A 122 -14.34 -22.58 -0.37
N ALA A 123 -14.16 -22.11 -1.60
CA ALA A 123 -13.20 -21.05 -1.93
C ALA A 123 -13.52 -19.75 -1.15
N PHE A 124 -14.80 -19.40 -1.02
CA PHE A 124 -15.22 -18.26 -0.22
C PHE A 124 -14.92 -18.43 1.26
N GLN A 125 -15.15 -19.61 1.85
CA GLN A 125 -14.77 -19.89 3.25
C GLN A 125 -13.27 -19.71 3.47
N VAL A 126 -12.44 -20.31 2.61
CA VAL A 126 -10.98 -20.15 2.68
C VAL A 126 -10.55 -18.69 2.52
N LEU A 127 -11.25 -17.92 1.68
CA LEU A 127 -11.02 -16.49 1.54
C LEU A 127 -11.35 -15.72 2.83
N GLN A 128 -12.45 -16.04 3.51
CA GLN A 128 -12.80 -15.42 4.78
C GLN A 128 -11.77 -15.77 5.86
N GLU A 129 -11.39 -17.04 5.99
CA GLU A 129 -10.35 -17.50 6.93
C GLU A 129 -9.03 -16.74 6.69
N GLN A 130 -8.66 -16.49 5.43
CA GLN A 130 -7.46 -15.72 5.08
C GLN A 130 -7.58 -14.24 5.45
N LEU A 131 -8.75 -13.63 5.20
CA LEU A 131 -9.01 -12.23 5.57
C LEU A 131 -8.99 -12.02 7.08
N GLU A 132 -9.51 -12.97 7.85
CA GLU A 132 -9.47 -12.95 9.32
C GLU A 132 -8.02 -13.00 9.83
N ARG A 133 -7.20 -13.91 9.28
CA ARG A 133 -5.76 -13.98 9.61
C ARG A 133 -5.02 -12.68 9.28
N GLU A 134 -5.26 -12.11 8.10
CA GLU A 134 -4.67 -10.82 7.69
C GLU A 134 -5.09 -9.66 8.62
N ALA A 135 -6.29 -9.72 9.20
CA ALA A 135 -6.79 -8.70 10.13
C ALA A 135 -6.25 -8.87 11.56
N GLU A 136 -5.95 -10.10 11.98
CA GLU A 136 -5.34 -10.40 13.28
C GLU A 136 -3.84 -10.08 13.30
N GLU A 137 -3.17 -10.10 12.15
CA GLU A 137 -1.79 -9.61 12.05
C GLU A 137 -1.73 -8.11 12.40
N PRO A 138 -0.91 -7.72 13.40
CA PRO A 138 -0.85 -6.34 13.83
C PRO A 138 -0.29 -5.48 12.70
N SER A 139 -1.17 -4.75 12.01
CA SER A 139 -0.73 -3.70 11.09
C SER A 139 0.09 -2.68 11.89
N PRO A 140 1.22 -2.18 11.35
CA PRO A 140 1.95 -1.11 12.01
C PRO A 140 0.99 0.07 12.22
N PRO A 141 1.04 0.75 13.39
CA PRO A 141 0.15 1.87 13.65
C PRO A 141 0.27 2.88 12.51
N PRO A 142 -0.84 3.52 12.08
CA PRO A 142 -0.79 4.48 11.00
C PRO A 142 0.28 5.51 11.32
N LEU A 143 1.26 5.65 10.43
CA LEU A 143 2.24 6.73 10.54
C LEU A 143 1.48 8.04 10.37
N LEU A 144 1.14 8.68 11.49
CA LEU A 144 0.69 10.06 11.49
C LEU A 144 1.83 10.90 10.92
N GLN A 145 1.77 11.18 9.62
CA GLN A 145 2.64 12.18 9.02
C GLN A 145 2.07 13.54 9.43
N PRO A 146 2.70 14.27 10.36
CA PRO A 146 2.22 15.61 10.65
C PRO A 146 2.31 16.43 9.37
N GLU A 147 1.23 17.12 9.02
CA GLU A 147 1.27 18.07 7.91
C GLU A 147 2.48 18.98 8.11
N PRO A 148 3.29 19.24 7.06
CA PRO A 148 4.42 20.14 7.17
C PRO A 148 3.90 21.51 7.59
N ARG A 149 4.02 21.82 8.89
CA ARG A 149 3.72 23.14 9.42
C ARG A 149 4.72 24.10 8.80
N VAL A 150 4.31 24.81 7.75
CA VAL A 150 5.00 26.02 7.30
C VAL A 150 4.87 27.03 8.44
N ARG A 151 5.78 26.96 9.41
CA ARG A 151 5.94 28.02 10.39
C ARG A 151 6.50 29.20 9.60
N GLU A 152 5.65 30.13 9.20
CA GLU A 152 6.12 31.48 8.87
C GLU A 152 6.77 32.02 10.15
N ARG A 153 8.10 31.85 10.25
CA ARG A 153 8.87 32.19 11.46
C ARG A 153 8.84 33.69 11.75
N VAL A 154 8.57 34.48 10.72
CA VAL A 154 8.48 35.93 10.74
C VAL A 154 7.40 36.39 9.74
N ARG A 155 6.47 37.21 10.20
CA ARG A 155 5.54 37.99 9.37
C ARG A 155 5.78 39.46 9.60
N ALA A 156 5.39 40.29 8.64
CA ALA A 156 5.38 41.74 8.86
C ALA A 156 4.08 42.32 8.26
N GLU A 157 3.61 43.43 8.82
CA GLU A 157 2.42 44.15 8.38
C GLU A 157 2.63 45.66 8.54
N ARG A 158 1.77 46.48 7.93
CA ARG A 158 1.77 47.93 8.18
C ARG A 158 0.85 48.25 9.35
N GLY A 159 1.39 48.85 10.39
CA GLY A 159 0.61 49.35 11.53
C GLY A 159 -0.23 50.58 11.16
N ALA A 160 -1.18 50.92 12.02
CA ALA A 160 -2.09 52.06 11.84
C ALA A 160 -1.35 53.41 11.64
N ASP A 161 -0.14 53.53 12.20
CA ASP A 161 0.69 54.73 12.14
C ASP A 161 1.60 54.77 10.89
N GLY A 162 1.45 53.81 9.96
CA GLY A 162 2.27 53.68 8.75
C GLY A 162 3.63 52.97 8.95
N THR A 163 4.02 52.70 10.20
CA THR A 163 5.24 51.97 10.57
C THR A 163 5.10 50.48 10.28
N ALA A 164 6.16 49.82 9.78
CA ALA A 164 6.14 48.39 9.53
C ALA A 164 6.35 47.60 10.83
N VAL A 165 5.41 46.74 11.18
CA VAL A 165 5.43 45.91 12.38
C VAL A 165 5.86 44.49 12.02
N VAL A 166 6.89 43.98 12.66
CA VAL A 166 7.42 42.62 12.47
C VAL A 166 6.97 41.72 13.62
N HIS A 167 6.34 40.62 13.27
CA HIS A 167 5.82 39.59 14.18
C HIS A 167 6.67 38.33 14.09
N GLY A 168 7.10 37.81 15.23
CA GLY A 168 7.87 36.58 15.29
C GLY A 168 8.49 36.38 16.67
N PRO A 169 8.23 35.25 17.37
CA PRO A 169 8.69 35.06 18.75
C PRO A 169 10.19 35.26 18.95
N THR A 170 11.01 34.81 17.98
CA THR A 170 12.47 34.98 18.04
C THR A 170 12.90 36.41 17.70
N ALA A 171 12.21 37.08 16.78
CA ALA A 171 12.53 38.46 16.41
C ALA A 171 12.21 39.43 17.55
N GLU A 172 11.03 39.26 18.17
CA GLU A 172 10.60 40.01 19.35
C GLU A 172 11.53 39.76 20.54
N TRP A 173 11.88 38.50 20.81
CA TRP A 173 12.82 38.17 21.87
C TRP A 173 14.21 38.80 21.67
N LEU A 174 14.73 38.78 20.44
CA LEU A 174 16.03 39.41 20.12
C LEU A 174 15.96 40.92 20.34
N ALA A 175 14.91 41.58 19.88
CA ALA A 175 14.72 43.02 20.04
C ALA A 175 14.60 43.42 21.52
N MET A 176 13.93 42.60 22.34
CA MET A 176 13.83 42.83 23.79
C MET A 176 15.14 42.57 24.55
N THR A 177 15.99 41.67 24.06
CA THR A 177 17.16 41.18 24.80
C THR A 177 18.44 41.97 24.47
N LEU A 178 18.57 42.46 23.23
CA LEU A 178 19.73 43.23 22.79
C LEU A 178 19.50 44.71 23.05
N ASP A 179 20.52 45.39 23.56
CA ASP A 179 20.49 46.84 23.75
C ASP A 179 20.52 47.52 22.38
N THR A 180 19.44 48.22 22.03
CA THR A 180 19.32 48.90 20.73
C THR A 180 19.97 50.28 20.69
N GLU A 181 20.36 50.82 21.85
CA GLU A 181 21.07 52.10 21.95
C GLU A 181 22.56 51.94 21.69
N ASP A 182 23.12 50.76 22.02
CA ASP A 182 24.48 50.37 21.68
C ASP A 182 24.63 50.05 20.18
N VAL A 183 25.66 50.61 19.55
CA VAL A 183 25.88 50.50 18.10
C VAL A 183 26.23 49.08 17.67
N GLU A 184 27.09 48.38 18.42
CA GLU A 184 27.54 47.03 18.09
C GLU A 184 26.40 46.02 18.30
N ALA A 185 25.66 46.16 19.41
CA ALA A 185 24.52 45.30 19.71
C ALA A 185 23.36 45.50 18.71
N ARG A 186 23.14 46.74 18.24
CA ARG A 186 22.16 47.04 17.18
C ARG A 186 22.52 46.40 15.84
N GLU A 187 23.79 46.47 15.43
CA GLU A 187 24.26 45.81 14.21
C GLU A 187 24.07 44.28 14.30
N GLU A 188 24.42 43.69 15.44
CA GLU A 188 24.22 42.26 15.68
C GLU A 188 22.73 41.87 15.64
N LEU A 189 21.84 42.69 16.21
CA LEU A 189 20.40 42.51 16.13
C LEU A 189 19.93 42.49 14.67
N LEU A 190 20.29 43.50 13.88
CA LEU A 190 19.90 43.62 12.46
C LEU A 190 20.38 42.42 11.64
N ASP A 191 21.62 41.98 11.85
CA ASP A 191 22.18 40.80 11.17
C ASP A 191 21.43 39.51 11.52
N ARG A 192 21.08 39.31 12.79
CA ARG A 192 20.28 38.16 13.22
C ARG A 192 18.87 38.21 12.64
N LEU A 193 18.25 39.38 12.56
CA LEU A 193 16.94 39.59 11.92
C LEU A 193 16.98 39.28 10.41
N LYS A 194 18.04 39.69 9.70
CA LYS A 194 18.28 39.34 8.29
C LYS A 194 18.34 37.81 8.09
N ARG A 195 19.07 37.09 8.95
CA ARG A 195 19.17 35.62 8.94
C ARG A 195 17.84 34.92 9.23
N LEU A 196 16.99 35.50 10.08
CA LEU A 196 15.65 35.00 10.37
C LEU A 196 14.64 35.22 9.23
N GLY A 197 15.01 35.98 8.20
CA GLY A 197 14.17 36.24 7.02
C GLY A 197 13.27 37.48 7.14
N VAL A 198 13.51 38.34 8.13
CA VAL A 198 12.78 39.61 8.32
C VAL A 198 12.92 40.51 7.09
N GLN A 199 14.11 40.58 6.50
CA GLN A 199 14.35 41.32 5.25
C GLN A 199 13.36 40.93 4.15
N ARG A 200 13.14 39.63 3.93
CA ARG A 200 12.18 39.12 2.92
C ARG A 200 10.74 39.47 3.26
N ALA A 201 10.38 39.60 4.54
CA ALA A 201 9.06 40.04 4.96
C ALA A 201 8.86 41.55 4.73
N LEU A 202 9.86 42.37 5.08
CA LEU A 202 9.84 43.82 4.90
C LEU A 202 9.85 44.23 3.42
N THR A 203 10.65 43.57 2.58
CA THR A 203 10.67 43.82 1.12
C THR A 203 9.31 43.54 0.48
N ARG A 204 8.59 42.49 0.92
CA ARG A 204 7.23 42.19 0.43
C ARG A 204 6.22 43.30 0.77
N LEU A 205 6.45 44.07 1.83
CA LEU A 205 5.64 45.23 2.22
C LEU A 205 6.09 46.55 1.59
N GLY A 206 7.18 46.51 0.81
CA GLY A 206 7.77 47.68 0.17
C GLY A 206 8.48 48.63 1.14
N VAL A 207 8.92 48.15 2.30
CA VAL A 207 9.72 48.93 3.26
C VAL A 207 11.13 49.14 2.69
N ARG A 208 11.58 50.39 2.63
CA ARG A 208 12.92 50.77 2.17
C ARG A 208 13.91 50.88 3.32
N MET A 209 15.20 50.88 2.98
CA MET A 209 16.24 51.16 3.96
C MET A 209 16.11 52.61 4.44
N GLY A 210 16.29 52.84 5.74
CA GLY A 210 16.04 54.11 6.41
C GLY A 210 14.61 54.30 6.92
N GLU A 211 13.69 53.36 6.69
CA GLU A 211 12.35 53.39 7.29
C GLU A 211 12.35 52.81 8.71
N ARG A 212 11.45 53.32 9.57
CA ARG A 212 11.26 52.79 10.92
C ARG A 212 10.47 51.49 10.87
N ILE A 213 10.95 50.52 11.65
CA ILE A 213 10.27 49.25 11.90
C ILE A 213 10.04 49.08 13.40
N ARG A 214 8.96 48.39 13.74
CA ARG A 214 8.61 48.05 15.11
C ARG A 214 8.64 46.52 15.28
N ILE A 215 9.31 46.03 16.31
CA ILE A 215 9.39 44.61 16.64
C ILE A 215 9.04 44.47 18.14
N GLY A 216 7.86 43.94 18.44
CA GLY A 216 7.31 44.02 19.80
C GLY A 216 7.15 45.49 20.25
N GLU A 217 7.75 45.83 21.39
CA GLU A 217 7.76 47.19 21.95
C GLU A 217 8.92 48.06 21.46
N VAL A 218 9.83 47.51 20.64
CA VAL A 218 11.07 48.17 20.24
C VAL A 218 10.92 48.78 18.84
N GLU A 219 11.27 50.05 18.71
CA GLU A 219 11.33 50.75 17.43
C GLU A 219 12.78 51.00 17.00
N LEU A 220 13.11 50.66 15.77
CA LEU A 220 14.43 50.90 15.19
C LEU A 220 14.34 51.25 13.71
N THR A 221 15.40 51.84 13.16
CA THR A 221 15.52 52.12 11.73
C THR A 221 16.07 50.90 11.01
N TRP A 222 15.47 50.51 9.88
CA TRP A 222 15.93 49.40 9.07
C TRP A 222 17.08 49.82 8.14
N GLU A 223 18.29 49.33 8.43
CA GLU A 223 19.54 49.69 7.74
C GLU A 223 20.33 48.48 7.18
#